data_AF-A0A2E7SH23-F1
#
_entry.id   AF-A0A2E7SH23-F1
#
_cell.length_a   1.000
_cell.length_b   1.000
_cell.length_c   1.000
_cell.angle_alpha   90.00
_cell.angle_beta   90.00
_cell.angle_gamma   90.00
#
_symmetry.space_group_name_H-M   'P 1'
#
loop_
_entity.id
_entity.type
_entity.pdbx_description
1 polymer ?
#
loop_
_entity_poly.entity_id
_entity_poly.type
_entity_poly.pdbx_seq_one_letter_code
_entity_poly.pdbx_strand_id
1 'polypeptide(L)'
;IDSDLVEFDEPSMSQNSDNNPESLYDDGDDYSDLLTEEELVQLSSGSEATIGSDDLMGLLEAEITLTDATKEEFDFDAALSDDSGRINAPPVADAGDDQVIDADKSGAAIVTLDGSRSFDEDGVIESHEWRDSSNRVIGEAAIIKVKLPKGNHTFTLTVTDNDRASTSDAVTVQVL
;
A
#
# COMPACT_ATOMS: atom_id res chain seq x y z
N ILE A 1 -39.33 -46.87 -28.89
CA ILE A 1 -40.01 -45.57 -28.85
C ILE A 1 -39.39 -44.86 -27.67
N ASP A 2 -38.61 -43.82 -27.99
CA ASP A 2 -38.28 -42.63 -27.20
C ASP A 2 -37.75 -42.79 -25.78
N SER A 3 -36.53 -42.32 -25.48
CA SER A 3 -36.13 -40.90 -25.36
C SER A 3 -36.84 -40.23 -24.18
N ASP A 4 -36.10 -40.11 -23.07
CA ASP A 4 -35.93 -38.87 -22.32
C ASP A 4 -35.39 -39.21 -20.93
N LEU A 5 -34.14 -38.82 -20.69
CA LEU A 5 -33.70 -38.16 -19.46
C LEU A 5 -32.20 -37.88 -19.56
N VAL A 6 -31.88 -36.71 -20.11
CA VAL A 6 -30.63 -36.00 -19.79
C VAL A 6 -30.97 -35.10 -18.60
N GLU A 7 -30.20 -35.09 -17.52
CA GLU A 7 -29.13 -34.12 -17.17
C GLU A 7 -29.16 -34.13 -15.61
N PHE A 8 -28.14 -33.92 -14.78
CA PHE A 8 -26.78 -33.39 -14.83
C PHE A 8 -26.06 -34.10 -13.65
N ASP A 9 -24.81 -34.52 -13.82
CA ASP A 9 -24.00 -35.03 -12.69
C ASP A 9 -22.87 -34.02 -12.42
N GLU A 10 -22.92 -33.35 -11.28
CA GLU A 10 -21.79 -32.54 -10.80
C GLU A 10 -20.90 -33.40 -9.91
N PRO A 11 -19.58 -33.51 -10.20
CA PRO A 11 -18.70 -34.25 -9.33
C PRO A 11 -18.32 -33.44 -8.10
N SER A 12 -18.62 -34.01 -6.94
CA SER A 12 -18.17 -33.58 -5.62
C SER A 12 -16.65 -33.76 -5.45
N MET A 13 -15.98 -32.71 -4.92
CA MET A 13 -14.58 -32.72 -4.50
C MET A 13 -14.27 -33.84 -3.50
N SER A 14 -13.28 -34.69 -3.84
CA SER A 14 -12.61 -35.60 -2.93
C SER A 14 -11.38 -34.93 -2.31
N GLN A 15 -11.32 -34.89 -0.99
CA GLN A 15 -10.14 -34.53 -0.19
C GLN A 15 -9.00 -35.50 -0.50
N ASN A 16 -7.83 -35.00 -0.92
CA ASN A 16 -6.62 -35.82 -1.01
C ASN A 16 -5.46 -35.16 -0.26
N SER A 17 -4.80 -36.00 0.55
CA SER A 17 -3.93 -35.67 1.68
C SER A 17 -2.45 -35.61 1.31
N ASP A 18 -2.10 -34.89 0.23
CA ASP A 18 -0.71 -34.75 -0.22
C ASP A 18 -0.28 -33.29 -0.19
N ASN A 19 0.22 -32.85 0.98
CA ASN A 19 0.89 -31.56 1.11
C ASN A 19 2.28 -31.62 0.45
N ASN A 20 2.32 -31.34 -0.85
CA ASN A 20 3.52 -30.92 -1.57
C ASN A 20 3.23 -29.56 -2.24
N PRO A 21 3.94 -28.46 -1.91
CA PRO A 21 3.64 -27.13 -2.46
C PRO A 21 4.03 -26.93 -3.94
N GLU A 22 4.52 -27.97 -4.64
CA GLU A 22 4.98 -27.86 -6.03
C GLU A 22 3.94 -28.22 -7.12
N SER A 23 2.68 -28.49 -6.78
CA SER A 23 1.70 -29.03 -7.76
C SER A 23 0.67 -28.03 -8.30
N LEU A 24 0.87 -26.71 -8.17
CA LEU A 24 -0.14 -25.71 -8.59
C LEU A 24 0.18 -24.95 -9.89
N TYR A 25 1.09 -25.49 -10.71
CA TYR A 25 1.40 -24.95 -12.04
C TYR A 25 1.57 -26.11 -13.04
N ASP A 26 0.47 -26.76 -13.36
CA ASP A 26 0.38 -27.67 -14.51
C ASP A 26 -0.91 -27.37 -15.27
N ASP A 27 -0.85 -26.35 -16.12
CA ASP A 27 -1.61 -26.33 -17.37
C ASP A 27 -0.76 -25.57 -18.38
N GLY A 28 -0.29 -26.32 -19.38
CA GLY A 28 0.54 -25.87 -20.48
C GLY A 28 -0.22 -24.95 -21.43
N ASP A 29 -0.59 -23.76 -20.96
CA ASP A 29 -1.03 -22.67 -21.80
C ASP A 29 0.17 -22.19 -22.61
N ASP A 30 0.17 -22.56 -23.89
CA ASP A 30 1.12 -22.05 -24.87
C ASP A 30 0.78 -20.59 -25.19
N TYR A 31 1.36 -19.67 -24.41
CA TYR A 31 1.23 -18.22 -24.62
C TYR A 31 1.97 -17.71 -25.86
N SER A 32 2.47 -18.60 -26.74
CA SER A 32 3.16 -18.23 -27.97
C SER A 32 2.30 -17.42 -28.96
N ASP A 33 0.97 -17.50 -28.87
CA ASP A 33 0.04 -16.72 -29.68
C ASP A 33 -0.05 -15.22 -29.27
N LEU A 34 0.53 -14.84 -28.12
CA LEU A 34 0.58 -13.44 -27.69
C LEU A 34 1.79 -12.68 -28.23
N LEU A 35 2.72 -13.39 -28.86
CA LEU A 35 3.95 -12.84 -29.40
C LEU A 35 3.84 -12.80 -30.91
N THR A 36 4.18 -11.66 -31.49
CA THR A 36 4.29 -11.54 -32.94
C THR A 36 5.43 -12.43 -33.45
N GLU A 37 5.37 -12.86 -34.72
CA GLU A 37 6.47 -13.62 -35.35
C GLU A 37 7.81 -12.86 -35.27
N GLU A 38 7.78 -11.53 -35.17
CA GLU A 38 8.94 -10.68 -34.98
C GLU A 38 9.51 -10.74 -33.56
N GLU A 39 8.67 -10.85 -32.52
CA GLU A 39 9.07 -11.01 -31.12
C GLU A 39 9.62 -12.41 -30.82
N LEU A 40 9.05 -13.46 -31.44
CA LEU A 40 9.57 -14.83 -31.35
C LEU A 40 10.94 -15.01 -32.01
N VAL A 41 11.22 -14.23 -33.07
CA VAL A 41 12.55 -14.20 -33.71
C VAL A 41 13.57 -13.48 -32.83
N GLN A 42 13.16 -12.45 -32.09
CA GLN A 42 14.04 -11.78 -31.12
C GLN A 42 14.39 -12.69 -29.93
N LEU A 43 13.45 -13.52 -29.49
CA LEU A 43 13.66 -14.51 -28.43
C LEU A 43 14.54 -15.70 -28.87
N SER A 44 14.38 -16.20 -30.11
CA SER A 44 15.16 -17.35 -30.59
C SER A 44 16.55 -17.00 -31.16
N SER A 45 16.77 -15.75 -31.53
CA SER A 45 18.10 -15.25 -31.95
C SER A 45 18.94 -14.68 -30.80
N GLY A 46 18.32 -14.47 -29.63
CA GLY A 46 19.02 -14.17 -28.39
C GLY A 46 19.64 -15.43 -27.82
N SER A 47 20.97 -15.50 -27.84
CA SER A 47 21.77 -16.31 -26.91
C SER A 47 21.09 -16.33 -25.53
N GLU A 48 20.93 -17.49 -24.89
CA GLU A 48 20.56 -17.59 -23.47
C GLU A 48 21.57 -16.78 -22.65
N ALA A 49 21.30 -15.48 -22.50
CA ALA A 49 21.99 -14.64 -21.56
C ALA A 49 21.36 -14.99 -20.23
N THR A 50 22.02 -15.87 -19.48
CA THR A 50 21.98 -15.76 -18.03
C THR A 50 22.48 -14.35 -17.74
N ILE A 51 21.57 -13.38 -17.63
CA ILE A 51 21.92 -12.00 -17.29
C ILE A 51 22.47 -12.09 -15.87
N GLY A 52 23.80 -12.13 -15.78
CA GLY A 52 24.49 -12.05 -14.50
C GLY A 52 24.15 -10.71 -13.87
N SER A 53 24.32 -10.60 -12.55
CA SER A 53 24.20 -9.30 -11.87
C SER A 53 25.04 -8.18 -12.52
N ASP A 54 26.09 -8.52 -13.27
CA ASP A 54 26.90 -7.61 -14.08
C ASP A 54 26.19 -7.07 -15.33
N ASP A 55 25.33 -7.84 -16.00
CA ASP A 55 24.55 -7.34 -17.16
C ASP A 55 23.34 -6.51 -16.72
N LEU A 56 22.86 -6.71 -15.49
CA LEU A 56 21.87 -5.84 -14.86
C LEU A 56 22.45 -4.45 -14.53
N MET A 57 23.74 -4.38 -14.18
CA MET A 57 24.46 -3.11 -14.02
C MET A 57 24.61 -2.38 -15.36
N GLY A 58 24.85 -3.10 -16.46
CA GLY A 58 24.92 -2.52 -17.81
C GLY A 58 23.61 -1.92 -18.31
N LEU A 59 22.46 -2.47 -17.90
CA LEU A 59 21.14 -1.93 -18.23
C LEU A 59 20.75 -0.72 -17.37
N LEU A 60 21.24 -0.65 -16.12
CA LEU A 60 21.11 0.56 -15.29
C LEU A 60 21.97 1.71 -15.83
N GLU A 61 23.15 1.40 -16.37
CA GLU A 61 24.06 2.38 -16.99
C GLU A 61 23.51 2.97 -18.30
N ALA A 62 22.68 2.24 -19.03
CA ALA A 62 22.14 2.70 -20.32
C ALA A 62 21.05 3.78 -20.18
N GLU A 63 20.30 3.81 -19.06
CA GLU A 63 19.26 4.83 -18.81
C GLU A 63 19.84 6.16 -18.27
N ILE A 64 21.12 6.20 -17.87
CA ILE A 64 21.81 7.43 -17.44
C ILE A 64 22.31 8.29 -18.63
N THR A 65 22.07 7.86 -19.87
CA THR A 65 22.47 8.61 -21.08
C THR A 65 21.33 9.37 -21.76
N LEU A 66 20.61 10.23 -21.04
CA LEU A 66 19.93 11.37 -21.67
C LEU A 66 20.14 12.68 -20.89
N THR A 67 21.00 13.52 -21.49
CA THR A 67 21.00 14.99 -21.51
C THR A 67 21.73 15.79 -20.42
N ASP A 68 23.02 15.98 -20.69
CA ASP A 68 23.89 17.12 -20.39
C ASP A 68 23.20 18.50 -20.58
N ALA A 69 23.22 19.34 -19.53
CA ALA A 69 23.28 20.82 -19.62
C ALA A 69 23.44 21.56 -18.26
N THR A 70 23.41 20.89 -17.11
CA THR A 70 23.81 21.50 -15.83
C THR A 70 24.92 20.65 -15.23
N LYS A 71 26.14 21.18 -15.20
CA LYS A 71 27.25 20.65 -14.40
C LYS A 71 26.96 20.80 -12.91
N GLU A 72 25.94 20.11 -12.43
CA GLU A 72 25.85 19.72 -11.05
C GLU A 72 26.13 18.23 -11.09
N GLU A 73 27.36 17.87 -10.73
CA GLU A 73 27.71 16.48 -10.43
C GLU A 73 26.67 16.03 -9.40
N PHE A 74 25.71 15.22 -9.84
CA PHE A 74 24.75 14.62 -8.94
C PHE A 74 25.55 13.65 -8.10
N ASP A 75 25.95 14.12 -6.91
CA ASP A 75 26.74 13.36 -5.97
C ASP A 75 25.87 12.20 -5.49
N PHE A 76 25.98 11.06 -6.19
CA PHE A 76 25.24 9.86 -5.86
C PHE A 76 25.62 9.36 -4.45
N ASP A 77 26.84 9.66 -3.98
CA ASP A 77 27.27 9.35 -2.62
C ASP A 77 26.54 10.24 -1.61
N ALA A 78 26.34 11.54 -1.90
CA ALA A 78 25.48 12.41 -1.09
C ALA A 78 23.99 12.04 -1.18
N ALA A 79 23.50 11.66 -2.37
CA ALA A 79 22.11 11.24 -2.59
C ALA A 79 21.79 9.90 -1.90
N LEU A 80 22.77 8.99 -1.81
CA LEU A 80 22.66 7.76 -1.02
C LEU A 80 22.93 7.99 0.47
N SER A 81 23.75 8.98 0.83
CA SER A 81 24.07 9.29 2.23
C SER A 81 22.89 9.89 3.00
N ASP A 82 21.95 10.55 2.32
CA ASP A 82 20.76 11.12 2.95
C ASP A 82 19.68 10.06 3.27
N ASP A 83 19.64 8.93 2.54
CA ASP A 83 18.53 7.96 2.59
C ASP A 83 18.92 6.53 3.03
N SER A 84 20.17 6.07 2.80
CA SER A 84 20.51 4.65 2.97
C SER A 84 21.30 4.28 4.24
N GLY A 85 21.55 5.26 5.12
CA GLY A 85 22.43 5.07 6.29
C GLY A 85 21.78 5.17 7.67
N ARG A 86 20.56 5.72 7.77
CA ARG A 86 19.81 5.82 9.03
C ARG A 86 18.76 4.71 9.07
N ILE A 87 18.71 3.98 10.19
CA ILE A 87 17.58 3.09 10.46
C ILE A 87 16.48 3.99 10.99
N ASN A 88 15.46 4.27 10.18
CA ASN A 88 14.28 5.03 10.58
C ASN A 88 13.49 4.29 11.68
N ALA A 89 13.10 4.98 12.75
CA ALA A 89 12.09 4.50 13.68
C ALA A 89 10.71 5.03 13.25
N PRO A 90 9.69 4.17 13.07
CA PRO A 90 8.38 4.64 12.61
C PRO A 90 7.76 5.61 13.63
N PRO A 91 6.92 6.57 13.18
CA PRO A 91 6.35 7.57 14.07
C PRO A 91 5.39 6.93 15.07
N VAL A 92 5.07 7.62 16.15
CA VAL A 92 4.04 7.25 17.11
C VAL A 92 2.80 8.13 16.87
N ALA A 93 1.73 7.52 16.35
CA ALA A 93 0.42 8.14 16.28
C ALA A 93 -0.24 8.20 17.67
N ASP A 94 -0.82 9.36 18.01
CA ASP A 94 -1.66 9.55 19.20
C ASP A 94 -2.92 10.31 18.78
N ALA A 95 -4.05 9.62 18.73
CA ALA A 95 -5.34 10.18 18.30
C ALA A 95 -6.10 10.91 19.43
N GLY A 96 -5.54 10.96 20.64
CA GLY A 96 -6.20 11.49 21.82
C GLY A 96 -6.96 10.43 22.61
N ASP A 97 -7.43 10.82 23.79
CA ASP A 97 -8.29 9.96 24.62
C ASP A 97 -9.73 9.89 24.08
N ASP A 98 -10.42 8.78 24.35
CA ASP A 98 -11.85 8.62 24.05
C ASP A 98 -12.69 9.75 24.67
N GLN A 99 -13.68 10.22 23.92
CA GLN A 99 -14.48 11.40 24.29
C GLN A 99 -15.95 11.04 24.52
N VAL A 100 -16.57 11.66 25.53
CA VAL A 100 -18.02 11.60 25.77
C VAL A 100 -18.56 13.02 25.86
N ILE A 101 -19.48 13.39 24.96
CA ILE A 101 -19.95 14.77 24.78
C ILE A 101 -21.48 14.81 24.62
N ASP A 102 -22.15 15.76 25.29
CA ASP A 102 -23.59 15.96 25.11
C ASP A 102 -23.92 16.69 23.80
N ALA A 103 -24.95 16.22 23.10
CA ALA A 103 -25.46 16.94 21.94
C ALA A 103 -26.10 18.29 22.30
N ASP A 104 -25.99 19.26 21.39
CA ASP A 104 -26.73 20.52 21.48
C ASP A 104 -28.22 20.35 21.14
N LYS A 105 -28.97 21.47 21.13
CA LYS A 105 -30.41 21.47 20.80
C LYS A 105 -30.73 20.99 19.38
N SER A 106 -29.75 20.92 18.49
CA SER A 106 -29.88 20.38 17.14
C SER A 106 -29.68 18.86 17.07
N GLY A 107 -29.31 18.22 18.18
CA GLY A 107 -29.06 16.77 18.24
C GLY A 107 -27.66 16.37 17.75
N ALA A 108 -26.73 17.31 17.72
CA ALA A 108 -25.34 17.08 17.32
C ALA A 108 -24.35 17.81 18.24
N ALA A 109 -23.08 17.39 18.23
CA ALA A 109 -21.98 18.05 18.94
C ALA A 109 -20.87 18.46 17.96
N ILE A 110 -20.17 19.56 18.24
CA ILE A 110 -18.91 19.90 17.57
C ILE A 110 -17.79 19.32 18.42
N VAL A 111 -17.02 18.41 17.83
CA VAL A 111 -15.96 17.67 18.50
C VAL A 111 -14.63 18.04 17.88
N THR A 112 -13.60 18.17 18.72
CA THR A 112 -12.22 18.39 18.27
C THR A 112 -11.47 17.06 18.37
N LEU A 113 -10.90 16.63 17.26
CA LEU A 113 -9.95 15.52 17.22
C LEU A 113 -8.56 16.12 17.20
N ASP A 114 -7.69 15.67 18.11
CA ASP A 114 -6.39 16.28 18.36
C ASP A 114 -5.29 15.23 18.31
N GLY A 115 -4.57 15.23 17.20
CA GLY A 115 -3.44 14.35 16.94
C GLY A 115 -2.09 14.99 17.23
N SER A 116 -2.06 16.19 17.82
CA SER A 116 -0.84 16.99 17.99
C SER A 116 0.17 16.40 18.97
N ARG A 117 -0.21 15.38 19.72
CA ARG A 117 0.69 14.61 20.61
C ARG A 117 1.47 13.51 19.87
N SER A 118 1.14 13.26 18.61
CA SER A 118 1.91 12.35 17.75
C SER A 118 3.33 12.87 17.60
N PHE A 119 4.30 11.97 17.58
CA PHE A 119 5.71 12.33 17.50
C PHE A 119 6.52 11.27 16.77
N ASP A 120 7.70 11.67 16.33
CA ASP A 120 8.72 10.82 15.76
C ASP A 120 10.01 11.05 16.57
N GLU A 121 10.73 9.97 16.90
CA GLU A 121 11.89 10.02 17.79
C GLU A 121 13.17 10.43 17.07
N ASP A 122 13.32 10.05 15.80
CA ASP A 122 14.51 10.31 14.98
C ASP A 122 14.22 11.17 13.73
N GLY A 123 12.95 11.42 13.42
CA GLY A 123 12.51 12.27 12.32
C GLY A 123 11.48 13.35 12.70
N VAL A 124 10.70 13.75 11.70
CA VAL A 124 9.59 14.69 11.79
C VAL A 124 8.36 14.11 11.09
N ILE A 125 7.18 14.34 11.67
CA ILE A 125 5.92 13.98 11.02
C ILE A 125 5.64 14.96 9.87
N GLU A 126 5.57 14.45 8.64
CA GLU A 126 5.24 15.21 7.43
C GLU A 126 3.74 15.37 7.24
N SER A 127 2.94 14.37 7.61
CA SER A 127 1.50 14.39 7.34
C SER A 127 0.67 13.70 8.41
N HIS A 128 -0.57 14.16 8.52
CA HIS A 128 -1.62 13.56 9.33
C HIS A 128 -2.80 13.25 8.40
N GLU A 129 -3.52 12.16 8.65
CA GLU A 129 -4.72 11.81 7.91
C GLU A 129 -5.74 11.22 8.88
N TRP A 130 -6.88 11.87 9.00
CA TRP A 130 -8.01 11.39 9.79
C TRP A 130 -9.00 10.69 8.88
N ARG A 131 -9.42 9.48 9.27
CA ARG A 131 -10.47 8.71 8.61
C ARG A 131 -11.61 8.40 9.56
N ASP A 132 -12.83 8.33 9.02
CA ASP A 132 -13.97 7.78 9.74
C ASP A 132 -14.01 6.24 9.67
N SER A 133 -14.99 5.63 10.36
CA SER A 133 -15.19 4.17 10.36
C SER A 133 -15.49 3.55 8.99
N SER A 134 -15.81 4.37 7.99
CA SER A 134 -16.01 3.94 6.60
C SER A 134 -14.75 4.13 5.74
N ASN A 135 -13.60 4.36 6.38
CA ASN A 135 -12.31 4.68 5.76
C ASN A 135 -12.31 5.94 4.89
N ARG A 136 -13.27 6.85 5.05
CA ARG A 136 -13.28 8.12 4.31
C ARG A 136 -12.41 9.14 5.03
N VAL A 137 -11.55 9.83 4.27
CA VAL A 137 -10.74 10.95 4.79
C VAL A 137 -11.66 12.10 5.19
N ILE A 138 -11.50 12.56 6.42
CA ILE A 138 -12.27 13.67 7.02
C ILE A 138 -11.39 14.89 7.32
N GLY A 139 -10.07 14.76 7.24
CA GLY A 139 -9.13 15.87 7.34
C GLY A 139 -7.67 15.43 7.37
N GLU A 140 -6.77 16.37 7.10
CA GLU A 140 -5.33 16.13 6.96
C GLU A 140 -4.46 16.97 7.91
N ALA A 141 -5.11 17.77 8.77
CA ALA A 141 -4.43 18.54 9.80
C ALA A 141 -4.31 17.70 11.08
N ALA A 142 -3.26 17.97 11.88
CA ALA A 142 -3.10 17.35 13.19
C ALA A 142 -4.33 17.55 14.08
N ILE A 143 -4.96 18.73 14.03
CA ILE A 143 -6.17 19.06 14.78
C ILE A 143 -7.30 19.39 13.81
N ILE A 144 -8.42 18.68 13.92
CA ILE A 144 -9.63 18.93 13.12
C ILE A 144 -10.86 19.06 13.98
N LYS A 145 -11.91 19.68 13.43
CA LYS A 145 -13.23 19.79 14.06
C LYS A 145 -14.29 19.13 13.21
N VAL A 146 -15.07 18.25 13.82
CA VAL A 146 -16.15 17.51 13.17
C VAL A 146 -17.48 17.76 13.86
N LYS A 147 -18.57 17.77 13.09
CA LYS A 147 -19.93 17.85 13.64
C LYS A 147 -20.55 16.46 13.62
N LEU A 148 -20.86 15.91 14.79
CA LEU A 148 -21.30 14.53 14.95
C LEU A 148 -22.72 14.47 15.50
N PRO A 149 -23.62 13.66 14.90
CA PRO A 149 -24.93 13.37 15.51
C PRO A 149 -24.77 12.47 16.74
N LYS A 150 -25.84 12.31 17.52
CA LYS A 150 -25.89 11.32 18.61
C LYS A 150 -25.49 9.93 18.14
N GLY A 151 -24.70 9.22 18.95
CA GLY A 151 -24.19 7.90 18.64
C GLY A 151 -22.69 7.74 18.92
N ASN A 152 -22.18 6.57 18.60
CA ASN A 152 -20.75 6.24 18.68
C ASN A 152 -20.09 6.45 17.33
N HIS A 153 -18.97 7.15 17.33
CA HIS A 153 -18.15 7.42 16.16
C HIS A 153 -16.72 7.01 16.46
N THR A 154 -16.09 6.28 15.56
CA THR A 154 -14.66 5.93 15.66
C THR A 154 -13.91 6.61 14.54
N PHE A 155 -12.77 7.21 14.88
CA PHE A 155 -11.87 7.86 13.95
C PHE A 155 -10.49 7.25 14.06
N THR A 156 -9.82 7.11 12.93
CA THR A 156 -8.43 6.64 12.86
C THR A 156 -7.58 7.80 12.40
N LEU A 157 -6.54 8.14 13.16
CA LEU A 157 -5.45 9.00 12.75
C LEU A 157 -4.35 8.12 12.15
N THR A 158 -3.86 8.47 10.97
CA THR A 158 -2.61 7.96 10.41
C THR A 158 -1.61 9.12 10.34
N VAL A 159 -0.40 8.90 10.83
CA VAL A 159 0.71 9.86 10.69
C VAL A 159 1.82 9.24 9.86
N THR A 160 2.50 10.08 9.08
CA THR A 160 3.63 9.65 8.22
C THR A 160 4.82 10.57 8.47
N ASP A 161 6.00 9.98 8.66
CA ASP A 161 7.26 10.69 8.85
C ASP A 161 7.94 11.11 7.53
N ASN A 162 9.08 11.80 7.63
CA ASN A 162 9.90 12.23 6.50
C ASN A 162 10.66 11.10 5.80
N ASP A 163 10.69 9.92 6.41
CA ASP A 163 11.26 8.68 5.86
C ASP A 163 10.15 7.77 5.28
N ARG A 164 8.93 8.33 5.14
CA ARG A 164 7.73 7.71 4.56
C ARG A 164 7.19 6.51 5.33
N ALA A 165 7.62 6.27 6.57
CA ALA A 165 6.97 5.28 7.43
C ALA A 165 5.71 5.88 8.06
N SER A 166 4.71 5.03 8.31
CA SER A 166 3.42 5.47 8.85
C SER A 166 2.96 4.57 9.99
N THR A 167 2.27 5.17 10.95
CA THR A 167 1.53 4.45 11.99
C THR A 167 0.15 5.05 12.19
N SER A 168 -0.73 4.30 12.88
CA SER A 168 -2.10 4.73 13.11
C SER A 168 -2.52 4.51 14.56
N ASP A 169 -3.43 5.35 15.02
CA ASP A 169 -4.11 5.25 16.30
C ASP A 169 -5.60 5.60 16.15
N ALA A 170 -6.45 5.12 17.05
CA ALA A 170 -7.90 5.29 16.96
C ALA A 170 -8.49 5.92 18.21
N VAL A 171 -9.48 6.79 18.01
CA VAL A 171 -10.24 7.45 19.07
C VAL A 171 -11.73 7.23 18.89
N THR A 172 -12.44 6.96 19.98
CA THR A 172 -13.89 6.81 20.00
C THR A 172 -14.54 8.04 20.61
N VAL A 173 -15.62 8.50 19.97
CA VAL A 173 -16.42 9.64 20.41
C VAL A 173 -17.87 9.19 20.58
N GLN A 174 -18.35 9.23 21.82
CA GLN A 174 -19.75 9.00 22.15
C GLN A 174 -20.47 10.34 22.31
N VAL A 175 -21.45 10.60 21.44
CA VAL A 175 -22.35 11.76 21.56
C VAL A 175 -23.67 11.35 22.20
N LEU A 176 -24.03 11.98 23.32
CA LEU A 176 -25.21 11.66 24.14
C LEU A 176 -26.50 12.39 23.72
#